data_AF-A0A8S2EB77-F1
#
_entry.id   AF-A0A8S2EB77-F1
#
_cell.length_a   1.000
_cell.length_b   1.000
_cell.length_c   1.000
_cell.angle_alpha   90.00
_cell.angle_beta   90.00
_cell.angle_gamma   90.00
#
_symmetry.space_group_name_H-M   'P 1'
#
loop_
_entity.id
_entity.type
_entity.pdbx_description
1 polymer ?
#
loop_
_entity_poly.entity_id
_entity_poly.type
_entity_poly.pdbx_seq_one_letter_code
_entity_poly.pdbx_strand_id
1 'polypeptide(L)'
;MEWMKKVKMAADRAREEVHDIVTEPKKQLKRITDEIRPRMAEEDFVEYDLDRWMGEITQLNADIKIISSTIVIESGDECEWKRMIKVRKMEHQSHVSESPHRSEKRDSEVKQFDFNKLKEKPQRQITVDGDYGSMGVSDMTLLYCGKDTLCLTDRTGHKTNTLQSGGLAVWDICWSSFLDRFLIVTPRTLRSLNVQTKEVTQIKQVSDKNKADFCRCTCSNQTLLVSFEHRGSVVEEWNMSGEWKMMRRWQPPVSCQQNEWICEIGFSCDGSRIGVAVWVDDQYDQVQVRDRSMNILNNITFPCHLAFGYFLLSLPSGQWLTHEVKNKELRIIDGDGILQQTLTYDKSVRTTALLGQRCLVIRTNDNELCFHDLC
;
A
#
# COMPACT_ATOMS: atom_id res chain seq x y z
N MET A 1 -22.73 2.96 -50.13
CA MET A 1 -22.56 4.43 -49.97
C MET A 1 -23.10 4.96 -48.65
N GLU A 2 -24.26 4.51 -48.18
CA GLU A 2 -24.90 5.02 -46.95
C GLU A 2 -24.13 4.69 -45.64
N TRP A 3 -23.50 3.53 -45.59
CA TRP A 3 -22.63 3.13 -44.47
C TRP A 3 -21.41 4.06 -44.32
N MET A 4 -20.74 4.45 -45.41
CA MET A 4 -19.60 5.38 -45.35
C MET A 4 -19.99 6.78 -44.86
N LYS A 5 -21.22 7.24 -45.15
CA LYS A 5 -21.72 8.50 -44.59
C LYS A 5 -21.90 8.41 -43.07
N LYS A 6 -22.42 7.29 -42.55
CA LYS A 6 -22.58 7.06 -41.11
C LYS A 6 -21.24 6.98 -40.38
N VAL A 7 -20.26 6.30 -40.95
CA VAL A 7 -18.89 6.22 -40.40
C VAL A 7 -18.24 7.61 -40.36
N LYS A 8 -18.36 8.39 -41.43
CA LYS A 8 -17.81 9.76 -41.46
C LYS A 8 -18.45 10.67 -40.42
N MET A 9 -19.79 10.64 -40.29
CA MET A 9 -20.49 11.43 -39.27
C MET A 9 -20.13 11.04 -37.84
N ALA A 10 -19.89 9.75 -37.57
CA ALA A 10 -19.44 9.29 -36.26
C ALA A 10 -18.01 9.76 -35.97
N ALA A 11 -17.11 9.70 -36.95
CA ALA A 11 -15.74 10.19 -36.83
C ALA A 11 -15.68 11.71 -36.62
N ASP A 12 -16.51 12.47 -37.33
CA ASP A 12 -16.56 13.93 -37.19
C ASP A 12 -17.11 14.34 -35.79
N ARG A 13 -18.13 13.63 -35.26
CA ARG A 13 -18.60 13.85 -33.88
C ARG A 13 -17.54 13.49 -32.83
N ALA A 14 -16.88 12.35 -32.99
CA ALA A 14 -15.81 11.94 -32.07
C ALA A 14 -14.66 12.96 -32.04
N ARG A 15 -14.31 13.54 -33.21
CA ARG A 15 -13.32 14.63 -33.28
C ARG A 15 -13.76 15.90 -32.56
N GLU A 16 -15.04 16.25 -32.64
CA GLU A 16 -15.61 17.43 -31.98
C GLU A 16 -15.65 17.22 -30.45
N GLU A 17 -16.09 16.06 -29.98
CA GLU A 17 -16.07 15.69 -28.56
C GLU A 17 -14.63 15.68 -28.00
N VAL A 18 -13.68 15.11 -28.74
CA VAL A 18 -12.26 15.13 -28.41
C VAL A 18 -11.70 16.56 -28.37
N HIS A 19 -12.10 17.41 -29.30
CA HIS A 19 -11.67 18.81 -29.33
C HIS A 19 -12.12 19.54 -28.06
N ASP A 20 -13.35 19.32 -27.61
CA ASP A 20 -13.89 19.93 -26.40
C ASP A 20 -13.19 19.39 -25.13
N ILE A 21 -12.95 18.08 -25.07
CA ILE A 21 -12.23 17.41 -23.97
C ILE A 21 -10.80 17.95 -23.81
N VAL A 22 -10.12 18.31 -24.89
CA VAL A 22 -8.74 18.88 -24.84
C VAL A 22 -8.74 20.39 -24.61
N THR A 23 -9.74 21.08 -25.14
CA THR A 23 -9.79 22.55 -25.12
C THR A 23 -10.09 23.09 -23.73
N GLU A 24 -10.96 22.41 -22.97
CA GLU A 24 -11.35 22.88 -21.63
C GLU A 24 -10.20 22.82 -20.59
N PRO A 25 -9.43 21.72 -20.46
CA PRO A 25 -8.25 21.68 -19.60
C PRO A 25 -7.18 22.70 -19.99
N LYS A 26 -6.99 22.96 -21.29
CA LYS A 26 -6.06 23.99 -21.77
C LYS A 26 -6.51 25.40 -21.40
N LYS A 27 -7.81 25.70 -21.47
CA LYS A 27 -8.37 26.97 -21.00
C LYS A 27 -8.20 27.13 -19.49
N GLN A 28 -8.44 26.07 -18.72
CA GLN A 28 -8.24 26.07 -17.26
C GLN A 28 -6.77 26.30 -16.91
N LEU A 29 -5.85 25.57 -17.54
CA LEU A 29 -4.40 25.75 -17.35
C LEU A 29 -3.95 27.19 -17.66
N LYS A 30 -4.46 27.77 -18.75
CA LYS A 30 -4.17 29.16 -19.12
C LYS A 30 -4.70 30.14 -18.05
N ARG A 31 -5.95 29.97 -17.59
CA ARG A 31 -6.54 30.82 -16.55
C ARG A 31 -5.72 30.77 -15.26
N ILE A 32 -5.35 29.57 -14.81
CA ILE A 32 -4.52 29.36 -13.62
C ILE A 32 -3.16 30.03 -13.78
N THR A 33 -2.51 29.86 -14.93
CA THR A 33 -1.21 30.46 -15.21
C THR A 33 -1.27 32.00 -15.23
N ASP A 34 -2.32 32.57 -15.83
CA ASP A 34 -2.53 34.01 -15.93
C ASP A 34 -2.87 34.63 -14.56
N GLU A 35 -3.52 33.88 -13.66
CA GLU A 35 -3.83 34.30 -12.29
C GLU A 35 -2.63 34.22 -11.33
N ILE A 36 -1.77 33.21 -11.49
CA ILE A 36 -0.60 32.99 -10.62
C ILE A 36 0.57 33.89 -10.99
N ARG A 37 0.83 34.10 -12.28
CA ARG A 37 2.02 34.85 -12.76
C ARG A 37 2.18 36.25 -12.14
N PRO A 38 1.12 37.07 -11.96
CA PRO A 38 1.25 38.35 -11.26
C PRO A 38 1.47 38.19 -9.75
N ARG A 39 0.89 37.16 -9.12
CA ARG A 39 0.97 36.93 -7.67
C ARG A 39 2.34 36.39 -7.23
N MET A 40 3.03 35.66 -8.11
CA MET A 40 4.43 35.25 -7.90
C MET A 40 5.43 36.41 -7.87
N ALA A 41 5.02 37.61 -8.32
CA ALA A 41 5.84 38.82 -8.28
C ALA A 41 5.63 39.64 -6.99
N GLU A 42 4.68 39.27 -6.14
CA GLU A 42 4.43 39.90 -4.84
C GLU A 42 5.24 39.18 -3.75
N GLU A 43 6.00 39.92 -2.93
CA GLU A 43 6.94 39.35 -1.94
C GLU A 43 6.28 38.53 -0.82
N ASP A 44 4.96 38.60 -0.66
CA ASP A 44 4.18 37.91 0.38
C ASP A 44 3.51 36.61 -0.09
N PHE A 45 3.86 36.08 -1.27
CA PHE A 45 3.30 34.82 -1.76
C PHE A 45 3.82 33.62 -0.94
N VAL A 46 2.97 33.05 -0.10
CA VAL A 46 3.31 31.98 0.84
C VAL A 46 3.73 30.71 0.09
N GLU A 47 4.86 30.13 0.48
CA GLU A 47 5.47 28.92 -0.11
C GLU A 47 4.48 27.74 -0.24
N TYR A 48 3.54 27.62 0.71
CA TYR A 48 2.45 26.63 0.71
C TYR A 48 1.46 26.76 -0.46
N ASP A 49 1.12 27.99 -0.87
CA ASP A 49 0.21 28.21 -1.99
C ASP A 49 0.92 27.85 -3.30
N LEU A 50 2.23 28.13 -3.41
CA LEU A 50 3.03 27.80 -4.59
C LEU A 50 3.07 26.29 -4.86
N ASP A 51 3.33 25.48 -3.83
CA ASP A 51 3.41 24.02 -3.96
C ASP A 51 2.07 23.39 -4.38
N ARG A 52 0.96 23.87 -3.80
CA ARG A 52 -0.38 23.43 -4.18
C ARG A 52 -0.66 23.71 -5.66
N TRP A 53 -0.41 24.94 -6.10
CA TRP A 53 -0.65 25.35 -7.48
C TRP A 53 0.26 24.61 -8.48
N MET A 54 1.52 24.39 -8.12
CA MET A 54 2.45 23.59 -8.93
C MET A 54 1.99 22.13 -9.06
N GLY A 55 1.36 21.58 -8.02
CA GLY A 55 0.69 20.28 -8.07
C GLY A 55 -0.48 20.25 -9.06
N GLU A 56 -1.39 21.23 -8.99
CA GLU A 56 -2.54 21.35 -9.90
C GLU A 56 -2.10 21.50 -11.38
N ILE A 57 -1.08 22.32 -11.65
CA ILE A 57 -0.49 22.49 -12.99
C ILE A 57 0.14 21.18 -13.49
N THR A 58 0.83 20.45 -12.62
CA THR A 58 1.49 19.18 -12.99
C THR A 58 0.46 18.12 -13.36
N GLN A 59 -0.62 18.00 -12.58
CA GLN A 59 -1.71 17.07 -12.85
C GLN A 59 -2.42 17.39 -14.17
N LEU A 60 -2.79 18.66 -14.40
CA LEU A 60 -3.43 19.08 -15.66
C LEU A 60 -2.57 18.79 -16.89
N ASN A 61 -1.25 18.95 -16.79
CA ASN A 61 -0.33 18.60 -17.88
C ASN A 61 -0.25 17.09 -18.12
N ALA A 62 -0.30 16.28 -17.06
CA ALA A 62 -0.34 14.82 -17.18
C ALA A 62 -1.63 14.36 -17.87
N ASP A 63 -2.77 14.92 -17.49
CA ASP A 63 -4.07 14.61 -18.09
C ASP A 63 -4.11 15.01 -19.57
N ILE A 64 -3.64 16.21 -19.93
CA ILE A 64 -3.51 16.65 -21.32
C ILE A 64 -2.62 15.70 -22.13
N LYS A 65 -1.52 15.20 -21.55
CA LYS A 65 -0.61 14.27 -22.21
C LYS A 65 -1.24 12.91 -22.44
N ILE A 66 -1.96 12.37 -21.45
CA ILE A 66 -2.69 11.10 -21.55
C ILE A 66 -3.75 11.22 -22.65
N ILE A 67 -4.61 12.25 -22.57
CA ILE A 67 -5.67 12.50 -23.56
C ILE A 67 -5.06 12.63 -24.96
N SER A 68 -3.99 13.42 -25.13
CA SER A 68 -3.31 13.58 -26.42
C SER A 68 -2.74 12.27 -26.96
N SER A 69 -2.18 11.40 -26.09
CA SER A 69 -1.65 10.10 -26.50
C SER A 69 -2.74 9.10 -26.90
N THR A 70 -3.89 9.12 -26.22
CA THR A 70 -5.05 8.28 -26.55
C THR A 70 -5.65 8.66 -27.91
N ILE A 71 -5.71 9.96 -28.22
CA ILE A 71 -6.19 10.46 -29.51
C ILE A 71 -5.26 10.06 -30.66
N VAL A 72 -3.94 10.01 -30.42
CA VAL A 72 -2.96 9.54 -31.42
C VAL A 72 -3.12 8.05 -31.71
N ILE A 73 -3.53 7.24 -30.71
CA ILE A 73 -3.79 5.80 -30.89
C ILE A 73 -5.08 5.56 -31.70
N GLU A 74 -6.09 6.42 -31.55
CA GLU A 74 -7.38 6.29 -32.27
C GLU A 74 -7.36 6.90 -33.68
N SER A 75 -6.38 7.76 -33.98
CA SER A 75 -6.17 8.35 -35.32
C SER A 75 -5.14 7.63 -36.19
N GLY A 76 -4.51 6.58 -35.66
CA GLY A 76 -3.53 5.73 -36.36
C GLY A 76 -4.17 4.80 -37.40
N ASP A 77 -3.50 4.70 -38.54
CA ASP A 77 -3.86 3.90 -39.72
C ASP A 77 -4.24 2.45 -39.34
N GLU A 78 -5.33 1.93 -39.91
CA GLU A 78 -5.94 0.61 -39.59
C GLU A 78 -4.91 -0.56 -39.69
N CYS A 79 -3.83 -0.34 -40.45
CA CYS A 79 -2.70 -1.25 -40.59
C CYS A 79 -1.83 -1.39 -39.32
N GLU A 80 -1.66 -0.35 -38.50
CA GLU A 80 -0.86 -0.45 -37.26
C GLU A 80 -1.62 -1.20 -36.16
N TRP A 81 -2.93 -1.02 -36.09
CA TRP A 81 -3.80 -1.73 -35.14
C TRP A 81 -3.75 -3.25 -35.32
N LYS A 82 -3.79 -3.73 -36.57
CA LYS A 82 -3.66 -5.16 -36.90
C LYS A 82 -2.25 -5.71 -36.61
N ARG A 83 -1.21 -4.87 -36.66
CA ARG A 83 0.18 -5.24 -36.35
C ARG A 83 0.41 -5.39 -34.84
N MET A 84 -0.10 -4.45 -34.04
CA MET A 84 0.04 -4.47 -32.57
C MET A 84 -0.66 -5.67 -31.92
N ILE A 85 -1.86 -6.04 -32.38
CA ILE A 85 -2.57 -7.23 -31.86
C ILE A 85 -1.80 -8.52 -32.16
N LYS A 86 -1.11 -8.58 -33.30
CA LYS A 86 -0.35 -9.75 -33.73
C LYS A 86 0.96 -9.92 -32.94
N VAL A 87 1.62 -8.83 -32.55
CA VAL A 87 2.84 -8.85 -31.71
C VAL A 87 2.50 -9.26 -30.27
N ARG A 88 1.43 -8.71 -29.67
CA ARG A 88 1.01 -9.08 -28.30
C ARG A 88 0.55 -10.53 -28.16
N LYS A 89 0.01 -11.15 -29.24
CA LYS A 89 -0.33 -12.58 -29.23
C LYS A 89 0.88 -13.51 -29.34
N MET A 90 2.00 -13.06 -29.90
CA MET A 90 3.22 -13.88 -30.04
C MET A 90 4.09 -13.81 -28.78
N GLU A 91 4.19 -12.65 -28.13
CA GLU A 91 4.98 -12.49 -26.90
C GLU A 91 4.37 -13.22 -25.68
N HIS A 92 3.06 -13.49 -25.70
CA HIS A 92 2.38 -14.29 -24.67
C HIS A 92 2.53 -15.81 -24.85
N GLN A 93 3.10 -16.28 -25.97
CA GLN A 93 3.28 -17.72 -26.23
C GLN A 93 4.73 -18.20 -26.10
N SER A 94 5.69 -17.32 -25.84
CA SER A 94 7.11 -17.68 -25.82
C SER A 94 7.81 -17.22 -24.54
N HIS A 95 7.39 -17.72 -23.37
CA HIS A 95 8.27 -17.85 -22.19
C HIS A 95 7.65 -18.80 -21.17
N VAL A 96 7.75 -20.11 -21.45
CA VAL A 96 7.73 -21.16 -20.42
C VAL A 96 8.89 -22.11 -20.74
N SER A 97 10.04 -21.89 -20.09
CA SER A 97 11.09 -22.91 -19.98
C SER A 97 11.18 -23.31 -18.52
N GLU A 98 10.72 -24.52 -18.23
CA GLU A 98 10.71 -25.13 -16.90
C GLU A 98 12.13 -25.48 -16.43
N SER A 99 12.38 -25.30 -15.13
CA SER A 99 13.38 -26.08 -14.39
C SER A 99 12.74 -26.57 -13.08
N PRO A 100 12.94 -27.85 -12.71
CA PRO A 100 12.09 -28.48 -11.72
C PRO A 100 12.61 -28.24 -10.31
N HIS A 101 11.86 -27.48 -9.52
CA HIS A 101 11.92 -27.59 -8.07
C HIS A 101 10.71 -28.36 -7.57
N ARG A 102 11.04 -29.51 -6.97
CA ARG A 102 10.15 -30.48 -6.36
C ARG A 102 9.55 -29.84 -5.10
N SER A 103 8.41 -29.16 -5.24
CA SER A 103 7.59 -28.76 -4.10
C SER A 103 6.65 -29.90 -3.75
N GLU A 104 6.71 -30.37 -2.51
CA GLU A 104 5.69 -31.25 -1.95
C GLU A 104 4.36 -30.49 -1.94
N LYS A 105 3.42 -30.93 -2.79
CA LYS A 105 2.03 -30.51 -2.74
C LYS A 105 1.44 -30.87 -1.38
N ARG A 106 1.34 -29.89 -0.48
CA ARG A 106 0.30 -29.89 0.56
C ARG A 106 -0.95 -29.27 -0.05
N ASP A 107 -1.77 -30.10 -0.69
CA ASP A 107 -3.13 -29.77 -1.11
C ASP A 107 -4.07 -29.71 0.12
N SER A 108 -3.75 -28.87 1.10
CA SER A 108 -4.75 -28.44 2.07
C SER A 108 -5.38 -27.18 1.51
N GLU A 109 -6.62 -27.28 1.01
CA GLU A 109 -7.43 -26.10 0.66
C GLU A 109 -7.38 -25.11 1.82
N VAL A 110 -6.70 -23.98 1.62
CA VAL A 110 -6.67 -22.91 2.61
C VAL A 110 -8.07 -22.30 2.60
N LYS A 111 -8.86 -22.60 3.63
CA LYS A 111 -10.21 -22.06 3.77
C LYS A 111 -10.17 -20.54 3.74
N GLN A 112 -11.09 -19.93 3.01
CA GLN A 112 -11.29 -18.49 3.03
C GLN A 112 -11.58 -18.01 4.45
N PHE A 113 -11.08 -16.82 4.78
CA PHE A 113 -11.36 -16.14 6.02
C PHE A 113 -12.82 -15.68 6.04
N ASP A 114 -13.50 -15.90 7.17
CA ASP A 114 -14.90 -15.57 7.38
C ASP A 114 -15.08 -14.85 8.71
N PHE A 115 -15.74 -13.68 8.67
CA PHE A 115 -16.06 -12.88 9.85
C PHE A 115 -17.01 -13.55 10.84
N ASN A 116 -17.70 -14.63 10.48
CA ASN A 116 -18.60 -15.33 11.40
C ASN A 116 -17.90 -15.75 12.71
N LYS A 117 -16.59 -16.01 12.67
CA LYS A 117 -15.78 -16.34 13.87
C LYS A 117 -15.43 -15.12 14.73
N LEU A 118 -15.48 -13.92 14.17
CA LEU A 118 -15.22 -12.65 14.85
C LEU A 118 -16.48 -12.02 15.48
N LYS A 119 -17.66 -12.65 15.31
CA LYS A 119 -18.91 -12.20 15.95
C LYS A 119 -18.94 -12.54 17.45
N GLU A 120 -18.05 -13.40 17.91
CA GLU A 120 -17.89 -13.73 19.31
C GLU A 120 -17.01 -12.67 20.01
N LYS A 121 -17.14 -12.57 21.34
CA LYS A 121 -16.23 -11.74 22.14
C LYS A 121 -14.81 -12.29 21.99
N PRO A 122 -13.77 -11.43 22.04
CA PRO A 122 -12.39 -11.91 22.02
C PRO A 122 -12.18 -12.92 23.15
N GLN A 123 -11.54 -14.05 22.84
CA GLN A 123 -11.28 -15.09 23.83
C GLN A 123 -10.31 -14.58 24.91
N ARG A 124 -9.43 -13.64 24.53
CA ARG A 124 -8.44 -13.05 25.43
C ARG A 124 -8.28 -11.57 25.13
N GLN A 125 -8.09 -10.78 26.18
CA GLN A 125 -7.93 -9.34 26.09
C GLN A 125 -6.88 -8.88 27.10
N ILE A 126 -5.90 -8.10 26.64
CA ILE A 126 -4.89 -7.51 27.52
C ILE A 126 -4.83 -6.00 27.26
N THR A 127 -4.68 -5.22 28.33
CA THR A 127 -4.41 -3.78 28.23
C THR A 127 -2.93 -3.56 27.98
N VAL A 128 -2.61 -2.63 27.08
CA VAL A 128 -1.24 -2.25 26.75
C VAL A 128 -1.02 -0.77 27.05
N ASP A 129 0.19 -0.42 27.47
CA ASP A 129 0.50 0.97 27.77
C ASP A 129 0.88 1.73 26.49
N GLY A 130 0.28 2.91 26.31
CA GLY A 130 0.70 3.90 25.31
C GLY A 130 0.01 3.80 23.96
N ASP A 131 0.09 4.92 23.23
CA ASP A 131 -0.65 5.15 22.00
C ASP A 131 0.16 4.79 20.74
N TYR A 132 1.13 3.87 20.80
CA TYR A 132 1.90 3.49 19.60
C TYR A 132 1.33 2.24 18.99
N GLY A 133 0.74 2.31 17.79
CA GLY A 133 -0.05 1.20 17.23
C GLY A 133 0.75 -0.03 16.78
N SER A 134 2.03 0.08 16.43
CA SER A 134 2.71 -0.92 15.59
C SER A 134 2.82 -2.31 16.21
N MET A 135 2.56 -3.32 15.39
CA MET A 135 2.63 -4.74 15.73
C MET A 135 3.26 -5.53 14.59
N GLY A 136 4.03 -6.57 14.93
CA GLY A 136 4.52 -7.55 13.98
C GLY A 136 4.41 -8.95 14.56
N VAL A 137 4.21 -9.95 13.70
CA VAL A 137 3.97 -11.34 14.12
C VAL A 137 4.91 -12.31 13.44
N SER A 138 5.52 -13.19 14.23
CA SER A 138 6.05 -14.46 13.73
C SER A 138 4.98 -15.55 13.83
N ASP A 139 5.35 -16.81 13.62
CA ASP A 139 4.41 -17.93 13.77
C ASP A 139 3.89 -18.07 15.21
N MET A 140 4.71 -17.72 16.20
CA MET A 140 4.46 -18.02 17.62
C MET A 140 4.47 -16.81 18.53
N THR A 141 5.01 -15.69 18.05
CA THR A 141 5.24 -14.51 18.88
C THR A 141 4.67 -13.26 18.22
N LEU A 142 3.91 -12.50 19.00
CA LEU A 142 3.52 -11.14 18.66
C LEU A 142 4.51 -10.17 19.33
N LEU A 143 5.11 -9.29 18.54
CA LEU A 143 5.82 -8.10 19.01
C LEU A 143 4.91 -6.89 18.87
N TYR A 144 4.77 -6.10 19.92
CA TYR A 144 4.04 -4.84 19.88
C TYR A 144 4.79 -3.74 20.62
N CYS A 145 4.61 -2.49 20.16
CA CYS A 145 5.17 -1.32 20.81
C CYS A 145 4.21 -0.81 21.89
N GLY A 146 4.72 -0.68 23.13
CA GLY A 146 4.11 0.14 24.18
C GLY A 146 4.69 1.55 24.18
N LYS A 147 4.38 2.34 25.22
CA LYS A 147 4.89 3.72 25.38
C LYS A 147 6.43 3.82 25.32
N ASP A 148 7.11 3.02 26.14
CA ASP A 148 8.57 3.03 26.29
C ASP A 148 9.19 1.61 26.19
N THR A 149 8.39 0.65 25.70
CA THR A 149 8.79 -0.76 25.69
C THR A 149 8.41 -1.47 24.41
N LEU A 150 9.20 -2.48 24.06
CA LEU A 150 8.89 -3.49 23.07
C LEU A 150 8.49 -4.77 23.81
N CYS A 151 7.25 -5.20 23.63
CA CYS A 151 6.68 -6.33 24.36
C CYS A 151 6.51 -7.53 23.44
N LEU A 152 6.96 -8.69 23.89
CA LEU A 152 6.73 -9.97 23.23
C LEU A 152 5.63 -10.70 23.99
N THR A 153 4.65 -11.22 23.27
CA THR A 153 3.57 -12.03 23.82
C THR A 153 3.32 -13.25 22.94
N ASP A 154 2.88 -14.34 23.56
CA ASP A 154 2.50 -15.55 22.84
C ASP A 154 1.02 -15.53 22.43
N ARG A 155 0.55 -16.63 21.81
CA ARG A 155 -0.85 -16.79 21.40
C ARG A 155 -1.87 -16.77 22.54
N THR A 156 -1.43 -17.04 23.76
CA THR A 156 -2.27 -17.01 24.97
C THR A 156 -2.38 -15.60 25.54
N GLY A 157 -1.73 -14.61 24.92
CA GLY A 157 -1.63 -13.25 25.45
C GLY A 157 -0.67 -13.15 26.63
N HIS A 158 0.08 -14.22 26.96
CA HIS A 158 1.07 -14.18 28.01
C HIS A 158 2.31 -13.43 27.54
N LYS A 159 2.61 -12.33 28.21
CA LYS A 159 3.80 -11.52 27.96
C LYS A 159 5.05 -12.32 28.34
N THR A 160 5.80 -12.74 27.33
CA THR A 160 7.02 -13.55 27.50
C THR A 160 8.25 -12.70 27.78
N ASN A 161 8.26 -11.45 27.31
CA ASN A 161 9.40 -10.56 27.49
C ASN A 161 9.01 -9.09 27.32
N THR A 162 9.82 -8.19 27.89
CA THR A 162 9.71 -6.74 27.73
C THR A 162 11.09 -6.16 27.62
N LEU A 163 11.34 -5.42 26.53
CA LEU A 163 12.58 -4.70 26.29
C LEU A 163 12.30 -3.22 26.41
N GLN A 164 13.25 -2.47 26.96
CA GLN A 164 13.17 -1.01 26.93
C GLN A 164 13.36 -0.56 25.48
N SER A 165 12.45 0.26 24.97
CA SER A 165 12.59 0.83 23.62
C SER A 165 13.68 1.92 23.62
N GLY A 166 13.96 2.53 24.78
CA GLY A 166 14.89 3.66 24.88
C GLY A 166 14.36 4.92 24.18
N GLY A 167 13.03 5.10 24.16
CA GLY A 167 12.38 6.24 23.51
C GLY A 167 12.32 6.12 21.99
N LEU A 168 12.49 4.92 21.42
CA LEU A 168 12.32 4.71 19.98
C LEU A 168 10.86 4.93 19.59
N ALA A 169 10.62 5.90 18.71
CA ALA A 169 9.35 6.05 18.02
C ALA A 169 9.24 4.95 16.96
N VAL A 170 8.54 3.87 17.28
CA VAL A 170 8.30 2.78 16.33
C VAL A 170 7.10 3.13 15.46
N TRP A 171 7.31 3.16 14.15
CA TRP A 171 6.26 3.44 13.18
C TRP A 171 5.71 2.16 12.58
N ASP A 172 6.56 1.16 12.37
CA ASP A 172 6.11 -0.12 11.82
C ASP A 172 7.01 -1.30 12.22
N ILE A 173 6.45 -2.51 12.15
CA ILE A 173 7.13 -3.76 12.50
C ILE A 173 6.70 -4.85 11.52
N CYS A 174 7.66 -5.53 10.88
CA CYS A 174 7.39 -6.78 10.15
C CYS A 174 8.30 -7.92 10.63
N TRP A 175 7.89 -9.16 10.36
CA TRP A 175 8.69 -10.35 10.68
C TRP A 175 9.38 -10.88 9.44
N SER A 176 10.69 -11.09 9.51
CA SER A 176 11.47 -11.75 8.46
C SER A 176 11.72 -13.20 8.84
N SER A 177 11.03 -14.12 8.17
CA SER A 177 11.31 -15.57 8.29
C SER A 177 12.67 -15.96 7.72
N PHE A 178 13.21 -15.18 6.78
CA PHE A 178 14.55 -15.39 6.23
C PHE A 178 15.65 -15.09 7.24
N LEU A 179 15.48 -14.03 8.05
CA LEU A 179 16.46 -13.64 9.07
C LEU A 179 16.16 -14.22 10.46
N ASP A 180 14.96 -14.79 10.65
CA ASP A 180 14.40 -15.19 11.95
C ASP A 180 14.38 -14.02 12.95
N ARG A 181 13.96 -12.84 12.49
CA ARG A 181 14.02 -11.57 13.24
C ARG A 181 12.83 -10.66 12.95
N PHE A 182 12.47 -9.85 13.93
CA PHE A 182 11.62 -8.68 13.69
C PHE A 182 12.43 -7.56 13.08
N LEU A 183 11.88 -6.91 12.06
CA LEU A 183 12.39 -5.69 11.48
C LEU A 183 11.53 -4.54 12.00
N ILE A 184 12.18 -3.52 12.56
CA ILE A 184 11.54 -2.40 13.25
C ILE A 184 11.89 -1.14 12.50
N VAL A 185 10.86 -0.44 12.02
CA VAL A 185 10.97 0.86 11.37
C VAL A 185 10.74 1.96 12.40
N THR A 186 11.68 2.90 12.45
CA THR A 186 11.57 4.14 13.21
C THR A 186 11.81 5.32 12.26
N PRO A 187 11.57 6.58 12.69
CA PRO A 187 12.12 7.73 11.99
C PRO A 187 13.61 7.50 11.75
N ARG A 188 14.04 7.70 10.50
CA ARG A 188 15.42 7.55 10.01
C ARG A 188 16.13 6.19 10.18
N THR A 189 15.61 5.20 10.90
CA THR A 189 16.34 3.94 11.11
C THR A 189 15.52 2.69 10.85
N LEU A 190 16.19 1.70 10.27
CA LEU A 190 15.72 0.32 10.18
C LEU A 190 16.56 -0.51 11.14
N ARG A 191 15.91 -1.24 12.04
CA ARG A 191 16.53 -2.06 13.08
C ARG A 191 16.07 -3.50 12.98
N SER A 192 16.87 -4.43 13.50
CA SER A 192 16.47 -5.82 13.70
C SER A 192 16.42 -6.16 15.18
N LEU A 193 15.42 -6.92 15.60
CA LEU A 193 15.35 -7.51 16.93
C LEU A 193 15.47 -9.03 16.80
N ASN A 194 16.50 -9.59 17.42
CA ASN A 194 16.61 -11.02 17.64
C ASN A 194 15.85 -11.41 18.92
N VAL A 195 14.84 -12.28 18.77
CA VAL A 195 13.97 -12.68 19.88
C VAL A 195 14.73 -13.49 20.94
N GLN A 196 15.70 -14.32 20.52
CA GLN A 196 16.46 -15.19 21.41
C GLN A 196 17.50 -14.40 22.23
N THR A 197 18.33 -13.58 21.56
CA THR A 197 19.39 -12.80 22.21
C THR A 197 18.87 -11.50 22.81
N LYS A 198 17.65 -11.07 22.44
CA LYS A 198 17.03 -9.80 22.84
C LYS A 198 17.80 -8.57 22.36
N GLU A 199 18.69 -8.77 21.40
CA GLU A 199 19.54 -7.71 20.85
C GLU A 199 18.79 -6.93 19.77
N VAL A 200 18.82 -5.61 19.89
CA VAL A 200 18.33 -4.68 18.86
C VAL A 200 19.54 -4.11 18.13
N THR A 201 19.68 -4.43 16.85
CA THR A 201 20.78 -3.95 16.00
C THR A 201 20.27 -2.99 14.94
N GLN A 202 21.02 -1.91 14.68
CA GLN A 202 20.71 -1.02 13.57
C GLN A 202 21.20 -1.63 12.26
N ILE A 203 20.29 -1.80 11.29
CA ILE A 203 20.61 -2.28 9.95
C ILE A 203 20.98 -1.10 9.06
N LYS A 204 20.12 -0.07 9.05
CA LYS A 204 20.26 1.08 8.15
C LYS A 204 19.85 2.36 8.87
N GLN A 205 20.52 3.44 8.46
CA GLN A 205 20.17 4.79 8.85
C GLN A 205 20.10 5.68 7.61
N VAL A 206 19.06 6.51 7.55
CA VAL A 206 18.96 7.61 6.58
C VAL A 206 19.90 8.70 7.05
N SER A 207 21.03 8.87 6.36
CA SER A 207 22.10 9.80 6.73
C SER A 207 21.79 11.25 6.34
N ASP A 208 20.92 11.45 5.37
CA ASP A 208 20.56 12.77 4.85
C ASP A 208 19.31 13.28 5.55
N LYS A 209 19.43 14.42 6.24
CA LYS A 209 18.34 15.06 6.98
C LYS A 209 17.20 15.53 6.05
N ASN A 210 17.50 15.78 4.78
CA ASN A 210 16.52 16.23 3.80
C ASN A 210 15.74 15.07 3.16
N LYS A 211 16.13 13.82 3.40
CA LYS A 211 15.34 12.67 2.96
C LYS A 211 14.13 12.48 3.86
N ALA A 212 13.05 11.97 3.32
CA ALA A 212 11.88 11.58 4.10
C ALA A 212 12.21 10.44 5.07
N ASP A 213 11.42 10.34 6.12
CA ASP A 213 11.50 9.27 7.11
C ASP A 213 10.96 7.94 6.55
N PHE A 214 11.42 6.81 7.10
CA PHE A 214 10.83 5.51 6.77
C PHE A 214 9.44 5.43 7.37
N CYS A 215 8.44 4.93 6.63
CA CYS A 215 7.05 4.86 7.08
C CYS A 215 6.60 3.43 7.39
N ARG A 216 6.48 2.60 6.35
CA ARG A 216 5.97 1.22 6.44
C ARG A 216 6.94 0.21 5.87
N CYS A 217 6.84 -1.03 6.30
CA CYS A 217 7.67 -2.11 5.81
C CYS A 217 6.93 -3.45 5.75
N THR A 218 7.31 -4.25 4.76
CA THR A 218 6.87 -5.65 4.64
C THR A 218 7.99 -6.45 4.02
N CYS A 219 8.14 -7.71 4.39
CA CYS A 219 9.13 -8.58 3.76
C CYS A 219 8.55 -9.93 3.37
N SER A 220 9.17 -10.52 2.36
CA SER A 220 8.87 -11.86 1.87
C SER A 220 10.16 -12.46 1.35
N ASN A 221 10.50 -13.65 1.85
CA ASN A 221 11.78 -14.30 1.56
C ASN A 221 12.96 -13.34 1.85
N GLN A 222 13.83 -13.13 0.86
CA GLN A 222 15.01 -12.28 0.96
C GLN A 222 14.73 -10.81 0.65
N THR A 223 13.47 -10.44 0.39
CA THR A 223 13.10 -9.09 -0.02
C THR A 223 12.40 -8.32 1.09
N LEU A 224 12.85 -7.09 1.33
CA LEU A 224 12.16 -6.09 2.13
C LEU A 224 11.64 -4.97 1.22
N LEU A 225 10.40 -4.57 1.39
CA LEU A 225 9.88 -3.30 0.90
C LEU A 225 9.80 -2.30 2.04
N VAL A 226 10.18 -1.06 1.75
CA VAL A 226 10.06 0.06 2.69
C VAL A 226 9.45 1.25 1.96
N SER A 227 8.40 1.86 2.54
CA SER A 227 7.85 3.13 2.07
C SER A 227 8.39 4.31 2.89
N PHE A 228 8.26 5.52 2.34
CA PHE A 228 8.71 6.75 2.99
C PHE A 228 7.56 7.69 3.31
N GLU A 229 7.69 8.42 4.41
CA GLU A 229 6.67 9.27 5.00
C GLU A 229 6.63 10.64 4.31
N HIS A 230 5.90 10.71 3.19
CA HIS A 230 5.58 11.97 2.51
C HIS A 230 4.50 11.75 1.43
N ARG A 231 3.91 12.85 0.96
CA ARG A 231 3.08 12.86 -0.26
C ARG A 231 3.90 12.49 -1.48
N GLY A 232 3.34 11.66 -2.37
CA GLY A 232 4.12 11.03 -3.41
C GLY A 232 5.11 10.01 -2.83
N SER A 233 4.69 9.26 -1.81
CA SER A 233 5.52 8.31 -1.08
C SER A 233 6.36 7.44 -2.02
N VAL A 234 7.66 7.40 -1.77
CA VAL A 234 8.58 6.48 -2.47
C VAL A 234 8.48 5.08 -1.85
N VAL A 235 8.68 4.05 -2.68
CA VAL A 235 8.89 2.67 -2.19
C VAL A 235 10.27 2.18 -2.65
N GLU A 236 11.03 1.59 -1.73
CA GLU A 236 12.29 0.92 -2.03
C GLU A 236 12.19 -0.57 -1.78
N GLU A 237 12.80 -1.35 -2.66
CA GLU A 237 13.02 -2.78 -2.49
C GLU A 237 14.48 -3.04 -2.13
N TRP A 238 14.68 -3.83 -1.09
CA TRP A 238 15.99 -4.19 -0.57
C TRP A 238 16.15 -5.71 -0.57
N ASN A 239 17.34 -6.17 -0.94
CA ASN A 239 17.76 -7.55 -0.73
C ASN A 239 18.43 -7.67 0.66
N MET A 240 17.97 -8.63 1.44
CA MET A 240 18.45 -8.95 2.78
C MET A 240 19.53 -10.05 2.79
N SER A 241 19.85 -10.67 1.65
CA SER A 241 20.86 -11.72 1.55
C SER A 241 22.28 -11.14 1.66
N GLY A 242 22.93 -11.33 2.80
CA GLY A 242 24.30 -10.83 3.02
C GLY A 242 24.33 -9.33 3.29
N GLU A 243 24.98 -8.56 2.42
CA GLU A 243 24.99 -7.10 2.51
C GLU A 243 23.67 -6.52 2.01
N TRP A 244 23.04 -5.71 2.86
CA TRP A 244 21.77 -5.06 2.55
C TRP A 244 21.92 -4.11 1.36
N LYS A 245 21.32 -4.50 0.23
CA LYS A 245 21.45 -3.76 -1.04
C LYS A 245 20.08 -3.34 -1.56
N MET A 246 19.94 -2.07 -1.91
CA MET A 246 18.77 -1.56 -2.61
C MET A 246 18.76 -2.11 -4.04
N MET A 247 17.67 -2.81 -4.38
CA MET A 247 17.47 -3.45 -5.67
C MET A 247 16.69 -2.55 -6.62
N ARG A 248 15.61 -1.93 -6.13
CA ARG A 248 14.71 -1.06 -6.89
C ARG A 248 14.21 0.09 -6.03
N ARG A 249 13.87 1.20 -6.69
CA ARG A 249 13.22 2.35 -6.09
C ARG A 249 12.12 2.83 -7.03
N TRP A 250 10.88 2.81 -6.57
CA TRP A 250 9.73 3.34 -7.29
C TRP A 250 9.41 4.73 -6.75
N GLN A 251 9.26 5.68 -7.67
CA GLN A 251 8.87 7.05 -7.36
C GLN A 251 7.48 7.33 -7.97
N PRO A 252 6.82 8.43 -7.57
CA PRO A 252 5.62 8.88 -8.25
C PRO A 252 5.84 9.06 -9.77
N PRO A 253 4.83 8.74 -10.61
CA PRO A 253 3.50 8.25 -10.25
C PRO A 253 3.43 6.72 -10.07
N VAL A 254 4.56 6.00 -10.13
CA VAL A 254 4.57 4.53 -10.09
C VAL A 254 4.32 4.01 -8.68
N SER A 255 4.97 4.59 -7.67
CA SER A 255 4.73 4.20 -6.26
C SER A 255 3.33 4.63 -5.79
N CYS A 256 2.99 5.90 -5.96
CA CYS A 256 1.65 6.49 -5.80
C CYS A 256 1.62 7.84 -6.53
N GLN A 257 0.46 8.50 -6.63
CA GLN A 257 0.37 9.85 -7.17
C GLN A 257 1.04 10.89 -6.26
N GLN A 258 1.29 12.08 -6.80
CA GLN A 258 2.00 13.15 -6.10
C GLN A 258 1.26 13.66 -4.85
N ASN A 259 -0.07 13.61 -4.86
CA ASN A 259 -0.96 13.99 -3.75
C ASN A 259 -1.37 12.80 -2.87
N GLU A 260 -0.86 11.60 -3.16
CA GLU A 260 -1.20 10.37 -2.43
C GLU A 260 -0.14 10.06 -1.37
N TRP A 261 -0.56 9.39 -0.29
CA TRP A 261 0.31 8.87 0.76
C TRP A 261 0.10 7.36 0.93
N ILE A 262 1.17 6.57 0.95
CA ILE A 262 1.10 5.12 1.27
C ILE A 262 0.97 4.90 2.79
N CYS A 263 -0.24 4.59 3.24
CA CYS A 263 -0.54 4.37 4.66
C CYS A 263 -0.15 2.99 5.15
N GLU A 264 -0.15 1.98 4.28
CA GLU A 264 0.25 0.61 4.61
C GLU A 264 0.70 -0.13 3.34
N ILE A 265 1.66 -1.06 3.49
CA ILE A 265 2.15 -1.90 2.39
C ILE A 265 2.43 -3.31 2.89
N GLY A 266 1.92 -4.32 2.19
CA GLY A 266 2.03 -5.72 2.59
C GLY A 266 2.28 -6.65 1.42
N PHE A 267 3.04 -7.72 1.61
CA PHE A 267 3.10 -8.81 0.64
C PHE A 267 1.93 -9.76 0.83
N SER A 268 1.42 -10.34 -0.27
CA SER A 268 0.53 -11.50 -0.16
C SER A 268 1.28 -12.65 0.52
N CYS A 269 0.56 -13.60 1.11
CA CYS A 269 1.19 -14.70 1.87
C CYS A 269 2.19 -15.51 1.02
N ASP A 270 1.95 -15.63 -0.28
CA ASP A 270 2.82 -16.28 -1.25
C ASP A 270 3.90 -15.33 -1.85
N GLY A 271 3.87 -14.05 -1.50
CA GLY A 271 4.80 -13.03 -1.99
C GLY A 271 4.59 -12.61 -3.44
N SER A 272 3.55 -13.09 -4.11
CA SER A 272 3.28 -12.85 -5.54
C SER A 272 2.68 -11.47 -5.83
N ARG A 273 1.96 -10.90 -4.87
CA ARG A 273 1.26 -9.61 -4.97
C ARG A 273 1.65 -8.68 -3.83
N ILE A 274 1.38 -7.41 -4.03
CA ILE A 274 1.59 -6.34 -3.04
C ILE A 274 0.24 -5.67 -2.79
N GLY A 275 -0.20 -5.64 -1.54
CA GLY A 275 -1.32 -4.82 -1.09
C GLY A 275 -0.79 -3.46 -0.66
N VAL A 276 -1.44 -2.39 -1.10
CA VAL A 276 -1.10 -1.01 -0.73
C VAL A 276 -2.36 -0.29 -0.30
N ALA A 277 -2.35 0.30 0.90
CA ALA A 277 -3.36 1.25 1.31
C ALA A 277 -2.85 2.66 1.07
N VAL A 278 -3.65 3.48 0.41
CA VAL A 278 -3.32 4.83 -0.01
C VAL A 278 -4.36 5.80 0.51
N TRP A 279 -3.90 6.90 1.10
CA TRP A 279 -4.76 8.03 1.51
C TRP A 279 -4.60 9.18 0.51
N VAL A 280 -5.72 9.81 0.15
CA VAL A 280 -5.79 10.92 -0.79
C VAL A 280 -6.50 12.10 -0.15
N ASP A 281 -5.74 12.98 0.51
CA ASP A 281 -6.12 14.32 1.00
C ASP A 281 -7.61 14.51 1.35
N ASP A 282 -8.08 13.78 2.37
CA ASP A 282 -9.45 13.87 2.90
C ASP A 282 -10.58 13.54 1.89
N GLN A 283 -10.25 13.10 0.68
CA GLN A 283 -11.21 12.73 -0.35
C GLN A 283 -11.64 11.28 -0.18
N TYR A 284 -10.68 10.37 -0.22
CA TYR A 284 -10.93 8.93 -0.16
C TYR A 284 -9.70 8.16 0.31
N ASP A 285 -9.96 6.98 0.84
CA ASP A 285 -8.95 5.94 1.03
C ASP A 285 -9.06 4.93 -0.09
N GLN A 286 -7.94 4.31 -0.45
CA GLN A 286 -7.91 3.30 -1.49
C GLN A 286 -7.09 2.11 -1.04
N VAL A 287 -7.59 0.91 -1.35
CA VAL A 287 -6.79 -0.31 -1.26
C VAL A 287 -6.51 -0.77 -2.67
N GLN A 288 -5.24 -1.00 -2.96
CA GLN A 288 -4.76 -1.40 -4.27
C GLN A 288 -4.06 -2.75 -4.16
N VAL A 289 -4.39 -3.65 -5.07
CA VAL A 289 -3.64 -4.88 -5.30
C VAL A 289 -2.72 -4.64 -6.48
N ARG A 290 -1.43 -4.91 -6.29
CA ARG A 290 -0.38 -4.65 -7.26
C ARG A 290 0.45 -5.90 -7.55
N ASP A 291 1.08 -5.91 -8.72
CA ASP A 291 2.12 -6.88 -9.03
C ASP A 291 3.48 -6.49 -8.40
N ARG A 292 4.49 -7.34 -8.58
CA ARG A 292 5.87 -7.11 -8.10
C ARG A 292 6.61 -5.96 -8.80
N SER A 293 6.05 -5.43 -9.87
CA SER A 293 6.57 -4.27 -10.60
C SER A 293 5.86 -2.98 -10.18
N MET A 294 4.98 -3.04 -9.17
CA MET A 294 4.14 -1.95 -8.66
C MET A 294 3.01 -1.50 -9.60
N ASN A 295 2.69 -2.27 -10.65
CA ASN A 295 1.52 -1.98 -11.48
C ASN A 295 0.24 -2.30 -10.70
N ILE A 296 -0.75 -1.41 -10.80
CA ILE A 296 -2.06 -1.62 -10.18
C ILE A 296 -2.83 -2.67 -10.99
N LEU A 297 -3.16 -3.79 -10.34
CA LEU A 297 -3.98 -4.85 -10.92
C LEU A 297 -5.45 -4.59 -10.67
N ASN A 298 -5.78 -4.15 -9.45
CA ASN A 298 -7.11 -3.71 -9.08
C ASN A 298 -7.03 -2.70 -7.93
N ASN A 299 -8.10 -1.92 -7.75
CA ASN A 299 -8.24 -1.03 -6.62
C ASN A 299 -9.70 -0.89 -6.20
N ILE A 300 -9.89 -0.60 -4.92
CA ILE A 300 -11.19 -0.26 -4.35
C ILE A 300 -11.05 1.01 -3.53
N THR A 301 -12.02 1.90 -3.69
CA THR A 301 -12.06 3.21 -3.02
C THR A 301 -13.12 3.19 -1.92
N PHE A 302 -12.79 3.78 -0.79
CA PHE A 302 -13.67 3.97 0.35
C PHE A 302 -13.82 5.46 0.66
N PRO A 303 -15.00 5.91 1.10
CA PRO A 303 -15.16 7.28 1.62
C PRO A 303 -14.16 7.53 2.75
N CYS A 304 -13.43 8.64 2.70
CA CYS A 304 -12.52 9.02 3.79
C CYS A 304 -13.34 9.62 4.95
N HIS A 305 -13.10 9.17 6.18
CA HIS A 305 -13.71 9.75 7.38
C HIS A 305 -12.74 10.65 8.18
N LEU A 306 -11.83 11.34 7.48
CA LEU A 306 -10.83 12.24 8.07
C LEU A 306 -9.97 11.54 9.13
N ALA A 307 -9.71 10.24 8.94
CA ALA A 307 -8.84 9.46 9.81
C ALA A 307 -7.52 9.21 9.09
N PHE A 308 -6.44 9.75 9.66
CA PHE A 308 -5.11 9.33 9.28
C PHE A 308 -4.92 7.87 9.73
N GLY A 309 -4.73 6.94 8.79
CA GLY A 309 -4.42 5.54 9.08
C GLY A 309 -5.42 4.58 8.48
N TYR A 310 -5.03 4.02 7.34
CA TYR A 310 -5.67 2.87 6.73
C TYR A 310 -4.70 1.71 6.73
N PHE A 311 -5.14 0.55 7.22
CA PHE A 311 -4.30 -0.61 7.44
C PHE A 311 -4.78 -1.79 6.58
N LEU A 312 -3.83 -2.63 6.21
CA LEU A 312 -4.06 -3.86 5.47
C LEU A 312 -3.22 -5.00 6.06
N LEU A 313 -3.80 -6.19 6.08
CA LEU A 313 -3.16 -7.40 6.57
C LEU A 313 -3.41 -8.52 5.55
N SER A 314 -2.33 -9.11 5.08
CA SER A 314 -2.36 -10.29 4.23
C SER A 314 -2.84 -11.51 5.01
N LEU A 315 -3.77 -12.27 4.43
CA LEU A 315 -4.33 -13.49 5.01
C LEU A 315 -3.79 -14.73 4.27
N PRO A 316 -3.65 -15.88 4.94
CA PRO A 316 -3.15 -17.11 4.33
C PRO A 316 -3.97 -17.61 3.13
N SER A 317 -5.26 -17.27 3.09
CA SER A 317 -6.18 -17.59 2.00
C SER A 317 -5.94 -16.76 0.72
N GLY A 318 -4.96 -15.86 0.73
CA GLY A 318 -4.72 -14.91 -0.36
C GLY A 318 -5.64 -13.69 -0.32
N GLN A 319 -6.48 -13.57 0.71
CA GLN A 319 -7.32 -12.40 0.96
C GLN A 319 -6.56 -11.32 1.75
N TRP A 320 -7.14 -10.13 1.82
CA TRP A 320 -6.66 -8.99 2.59
C TRP A 320 -7.72 -8.57 3.60
N LEU A 321 -7.33 -8.45 4.87
CA LEU A 321 -8.13 -7.78 5.88
C LEU A 321 -7.74 -6.31 5.90
N THR A 322 -8.72 -5.42 5.79
CA THR A 322 -8.47 -3.98 5.83
C THR A 322 -9.40 -3.26 6.79
N HIS A 323 -8.94 -2.12 7.31
CA HIS A 323 -9.72 -1.25 8.19
C HIS A 323 -9.12 0.17 8.23
N GLU A 324 -9.95 1.11 8.65
CA GLU A 324 -9.57 2.50 8.91
C GLU A 324 -9.62 2.74 10.43
N VAL A 325 -8.67 3.51 10.98
CA VAL A 325 -8.46 3.62 12.44
C VAL A 325 -9.69 4.05 13.24
N LYS A 326 -10.47 5.00 12.70
CA LYS A 326 -11.65 5.54 13.39
C LYS A 326 -12.90 4.76 13.05
N ASN A 327 -12.92 4.10 11.89
CA ASN A 327 -14.04 3.32 11.47
C ASN A 327 -14.06 2.00 12.23
N LYS A 328 -15.23 1.63 12.71
CA LYS A 328 -15.42 0.35 13.39
C LYS A 328 -15.63 -0.78 12.38
N GLU A 329 -15.19 -0.63 11.15
CA GLU A 329 -15.43 -1.59 10.07
C GLU A 329 -14.15 -2.33 9.71
N LEU A 330 -14.24 -3.65 9.74
CA LEU A 330 -13.30 -4.58 9.17
C LEU A 330 -13.82 -5.03 7.80
N ARG A 331 -12.95 -5.12 6.80
CA ARG A 331 -13.32 -5.52 5.44
C ARG A 331 -12.42 -6.63 4.96
N ILE A 332 -12.98 -7.61 4.26
CA ILE A 332 -12.23 -8.64 3.54
C ILE A 332 -12.31 -8.34 2.06
N ILE A 333 -11.14 -8.21 1.46
CA ILE A 333 -10.95 -8.07 0.03
C ILE A 333 -10.27 -9.36 -0.46
N ASP A 334 -10.67 -9.91 -1.59
CA ASP A 334 -9.99 -11.08 -2.15
C ASP A 334 -8.63 -10.73 -2.77
N GLY A 335 -7.92 -11.76 -3.22
CA GLY A 335 -6.62 -11.60 -3.84
C GLY A 335 -6.65 -10.68 -5.05
N ASP A 336 -7.78 -10.62 -5.76
CA ASP A 336 -7.99 -9.81 -6.95
C ASP A 336 -8.50 -8.40 -6.64
N GLY A 337 -8.64 -8.01 -5.38
CA GLY A 337 -9.03 -6.65 -4.99
C GLY A 337 -10.54 -6.41 -4.93
N ILE A 338 -11.37 -7.46 -4.92
CA ILE A 338 -12.84 -7.35 -4.83
C ILE A 338 -13.28 -7.48 -3.37
N LEU A 339 -14.15 -6.57 -2.91
CA LEU A 339 -14.75 -6.63 -1.58
C LEU A 339 -15.67 -7.85 -1.44
N GLN A 340 -15.39 -8.69 -0.44
CA GLN A 340 -16.13 -9.92 -0.16
C GLN A 340 -17.06 -9.77 1.04
N GLN A 341 -16.56 -9.19 2.13
CA GLN A 341 -17.31 -9.07 3.39
C GLN A 341 -16.95 -7.78 4.13
N THR A 342 -17.90 -7.30 4.93
CA THR A 342 -17.71 -6.21 5.90
C THR A 342 -18.28 -6.63 7.25
N LEU A 343 -17.59 -6.30 8.33
CA LEU A 343 -18.03 -6.53 9.71
C LEU A 343 -17.85 -5.24 10.51
N THR A 344 -18.90 -4.82 11.21
CA THR A 344 -18.76 -3.79 12.25
C THR A 344 -18.24 -4.44 13.54
N TYR A 345 -17.05 -4.03 13.96
CA TYR A 345 -16.43 -4.35 15.23
C TYR A 345 -16.96 -3.43 16.34
N ASP A 346 -16.94 -3.87 17.59
CA ASP A 346 -17.50 -3.11 18.71
C ASP A 346 -16.64 -1.88 19.09
N LYS A 347 -15.34 -1.97 18.82
CA LYS A 347 -14.32 -0.95 19.11
C LYS A 347 -13.67 -0.41 17.84
N SER A 348 -13.09 0.79 17.92
CA SER A 348 -12.28 1.32 16.83
C SER A 348 -10.95 0.57 16.78
N VAL A 349 -10.60 0.08 15.59
CA VAL A 349 -9.46 -0.81 15.36
C VAL A 349 -8.26 0.03 14.97
N ARG A 350 -7.15 -0.09 15.69
CA ARG A 350 -5.93 0.66 15.44
C ARG A 350 -4.98 -0.04 14.48
N THR A 351 -4.84 -1.35 14.63
CA THR A 351 -4.03 -2.21 13.76
C THR A 351 -4.44 -3.67 13.98
N THR A 352 -4.01 -4.54 13.07
CA THR A 352 -4.31 -5.97 13.08
C THR A 352 -3.07 -6.78 12.75
N ALA A 353 -2.94 -7.94 13.38
CA ALA A 353 -1.92 -8.92 13.02
C ALA A 353 -2.48 -10.34 13.10
N LEU A 354 -1.96 -11.27 12.31
CA LEU A 354 -2.40 -12.66 12.32
C LEU A 354 -1.32 -13.59 12.87
N LEU A 355 -1.51 -14.05 14.10
CA LEU A 355 -0.57 -14.92 14.79
C LEU A 355 -0.84 -16.40 14.44
N GLY A 356 0.18 -17.09 13.95
CA GLY A 356 0.12 -18.53 13.64
C GLY A 356 -1.00 -18.94 12.69
N GLN A 357 -1.39 -18.05 11.76
CA GLN A 357 -2.49 -18.22 10.79
C GLN A 357 -3.89 -18.43 11.38
N ARG A 358 -4.04 -18.35 12.72
CA ARG A 358 -5.20 -18.87 13.43
C ARG A 358 -5.72 -17.96 14.52
N CYS A 359 -4.96 -16.95 14.91
CA CYS A 359 -5.36 -15.99 15.92
C CYS A 359 -5.24 -14.58 15.34
N LEU A 360 -6.37 -13.95 15.03
CA LEU A 360 -6.37 -12.54 14.68
C LEU A 360 -6.19 -11.75 15.97
N VAL A 361 -5.16 -10.91 16.01
CA VAL A 361 -4.95 -9.96 17.09
C VAL A 361 -5.34 -8.58 16.60
N ILE A 362 -6.34 -7.99 17.25
CA ILE A 362 -6.81 -6.64 17.00
C ILE A 362 -6.28 -5.74 18.12
N ARG A 363 -5.54 -4.69 17.76
CA ARG A 363 -5.28 -3.59 18.69
C ARG A 363 -6.39 -2.56 18.57
N THR A 364 -6.99 -2.16 19.68
CA THR A 364 -8.03 -1.13 19.71
C THR A 364 -7.44 0.26 20.02
N ASN A 365 -8.20 1.32 19.73
CA ASN A 365 -7.84 2.68 20.16
C ASN A 365 -7.89 2.87 21.68
N ASP A 366 -8.56 1.97 22.41
CA ASP A 366 -8.58 1.91 23.87
C ASP A 366 -7.32 1.24 24.45
N ASN A 367 -6.30 1.02 23.61
CA ASN A 367 -5.04 0.36 23.95
C ASN A 367 -5.23 -1.05 24.53
N GLU A 368 -6.05 -1.85 23.86
CA GLU A 368 -6.23 -3.26 24.20
C GLU A 368 -5.79 -4.13 23.02
N LEU A 369 -5.21 -5.29 23.33
CA LEU A 369 -5.01 -6.36 22.36
C LEU A 369 -6.09 -7.41 22.58
N CYS A 370 -6.97 -7.56 21.58
CA CYS A 370 -8.04 -8.52 21.51
C CYS A 370 -7.62 -9.71 20.64
N PHE A 371 -7.55 -10.90 21.23
CA PHE A 371 -7.16 -12.13 20.53
C PHE A 371 -8.42 -12.90 20.16
N HIS A 372 -8.54 -13.16 18.85
CA HIS A 372 -9.64 -13.88 18.24
C HIS A 372 -9.16 -15.18 17.61
N ASP A 373 -9.51 -16.31 18.20
CA ASP A 373 -9.22 -17.63 17.62
C ASP A 373 -10.16 -17.90 16.43
N LEU A 374 -9.56 -18.13 15.27
CA LEU A 374 -10.23 -18.37 13.99
C LEU A 374 -10.41 -19.86 13.69
N CYS A 375 -10.20 -20.75 14.67
CA CYS A 375 -10.24 -22.21 14.51
C CYS A 375 -11.63 -22.76 14.71
#